data_AF-A0A953EKC5-F1
#
_entry.id   AF-A0A953EKC5-F1
#
_cell.length_a   1.000
_cell.length_b   1.000
_cell.length_c   1.000
_cell.angle_alpha   90.00
_cell.angle_beta   90.00
_cell.angle_gamma   90.00
#
_symmetry.space_group_name_H-M   'P 1'
#
loop_
_entity.id
_entity.type
_entity.pdbx_description
1 polymer ?
#
loop_
_entity_poly.entity_id
_entity_poly.type
_entity_poly.pdbx_seq_one_letter_code
_entity_poly.pdbx_strand_id
1 'polypeptide(L)'
;MIGNRLYRGAQAKNEEALEIDQQLARLEEDIRRLKIEFDIYFNGATKRPPLEMRARLDAVIRRISDKRTLNYAQRYQFNTLVARFTSYRELWRRGMKAKGEDFI
;
A
#
# COMPACT_ATOMS: atom_id res chain seq x y z
N MET A 1 -3.26 36.72 -28.38
CA MET A 1 -2.82 35.32 -28.27
C MET A 1 -3.38 34.69 -27.00
N ILE A 2 -4.52 33.99 -27.10
CA ILE A 2 -5.21 33.34 -25.98
C ILE A 2 -4.96 31.84 -26.13
N GLY A 3 -3.83 31.34 -25.61
CA GLY A 3 -3.43 29.95 -25.83
C GLY A 3 -2.80 29.23 -24.64
N ASN A 4 -2.30 29.91 -23.61
CA ASN A 4 -1.35 29.26 -22.69
C ASN A 4 -1.95 28.69 -21.38
N ARG A 5 -3.18 29.06 -21.00
CA ARG A 5 -3.78 28.65 -19.71
C ARG A 5 -4.37 27.24 -19.70
N LEU A 6 -4.88 26.77 -20.84
CA LEU A 6 -5.54 25.46 -20.94
C LEU A 6 -4.52 24.30 -20.92
N TYR A 7 -3.35 24.47 -21.53
CA TYR A 7 -2.30 23.44 -21.57
C TYR A 7 -1.66 23.20 -20.19
N ARG A 8 -1.46 24.24 -19.38
CA ARG A 8 -0.87 24.09 -18.03
C ARG A 8 -1.76 23.26 -17.10
N GLY A 9 -3.08 23.40 -17.19
CA GLY A 9 -4.02 22.61 -16.38
C GLY A 9 -4.06 21.13 -16.78
N ALA A 10 -3.97 20.83 -18.08
CA ALA A 10 -3.90 19.46 -18.57
C ALA A 10 -2.58 18.76 -18.18
N GLN A 11 -1.45 19.50 -18.25
CA GLN A 11 -0.14 19.00 -17.82
C GLN A 11 -0.12 18.65 -16.33
N ALA A 12 -0.62 19.55 -15.47
CA ALA A 12 -0.67 19.32 -14.02
C ALA A 12 -1.52 18.10 -13.65
N LYS A 13 -2.65 17.87 -14.33
CA LYS A 13 -3.49 16.68 -14.11
C LYS A 13 -2.79 15.38 -14.52
N ASN A 14 -2.06 15.39 -15.64
CA ASN A 14 -1.30 14.23 -16.08
C ASN A 14 -0.14 13.92 -15.12
N GLU A 15 0.52 14.95 -14.59
CA GLU A 15 1.60 14.80 -13.61
C GLU A 15 1.08 14.24 -12.28
N GLU A 16 -0.06 14.74 -11.78
CA GLU A 16 -0.72 14.19 -10.59
C GLU A 16 -1.12 12.71 -10.81
N ALA A 17 -1.66 12.37 -11.97
CA ALA A 17 -2.01 10.99 -12.30
C ALA A 17 -0.77 10.08 -12.30
N LEU A 18 0.33 10.52 -12.92
CA LEU A 18 1.59 9.78 -12.93
C LEU A 18 2.18 9.60 -11.52
N GLU A 19 2.08 10.62 -10.67
CA GLU A 19 2.52 10.53 -9.28
C GLU A 19 1.71 9.48 -8.49
N ILE A 20 0.39 9.43 -8.71
CA ILE A 20 -0.48 8.43 -8.09
C ILE A 20 -0.11 7.03 -8.58
N ASP A 21 0.13 6.84 -9.88
CA ASP A 21 0.50 5.54 -10.42
C ASP A 21 1.83 5.03 -9.80
N GLN A 22 2.80 5.92 -9.63
CA GLN A 22 4.06 5.59 -8.93
C GLN A 22 3.82 5.24 -7.46
N GLN A 23 2.92 5.95 -6.77
CA GLN A 23 2.56 5.64 -5.38
C GLN A 23 1.90 4.25 -5.26
N LEU A 24 1.02 3.90 -6.21
CA LEU A 24 0.40 2.58 -6.24
C LEU A 24 1.42 1.47 -6.55
N ALA A 25 2.36 1.71 -7.46
CA ALA A 25 3.44 0.75 -7.74
C ALA A 25 4.34 0.51 -6.52
N ARG A 26 4.71 1.59 -5.80
CA ARG A 26 5.48 1.48 -4.54
C ARG A 26 4.70 0.74 -3.45
N LEU A 27 3.41 1.05 -3.30
CA LEU A 27 2.52 0.35 -2.35
C LEU A 27 2.50 -1.17 -2.64
N GLU A 28 2.41 -1.55 -3.91
CA GLU A 28 2.45 -2.97 -4.30
C GLU A 28 3.78 -3.66 -3.94
N GLU A 29 4.91 -3.00 -4.19
CA GLU A 29 6.23 -3.51 -3.80
C GLU A 29 6.35 -3.66 -2.29
N ASP A 30 5.95 -2.63 -1.53
CA ASP A 30 6.01 -2.64 -0.08
C ASP A 30 5.14 -3.76 0.51
N ILE A 31 3.93 -3.99 -0.04
CA ILE A 31 3.07 -5.12 0.36
C ILE A 31 3.76 -6.47 0.11
N ARG A 32 4.40 -6.65 -1.05
CA ARG A 32 5.16 -7.88 -1.36
C ARG A 32 6.32 -8.07 -0.40
N ARG A 33 7.08 -7.00 -0.12
CA ARG A 33 8.21 -7.04 0.80
C ARG A 33 7.76 -7.37 2.22
N LEU A 34 6.67 -6.77 2.71
CA LEU A 34 6.14 -7.08 4.04
C LEU A 34 5.74 -8.56 4.15
N LYS A 35 5.15 -9.14 3.11
CA LYS A 35 4.86 -10.58 3.08
C LYS A 35 6.12 -11.42 3.23
N ILE A 36 7.18 -11.09 2.50
CA ILE A 36 8.45 -11.80 2.60
C ILE A 36 9.02 -11.70 4.03
N GLU A 37 9.01 -10.52 4.63
CA GLU A 37 9.49 -10.33 6.00
C GLU A 37 8.68 -11.16 7.02
N PHE A 38 7.36 -11.24 6.86
CA PHE A 38 6.54 -12.12 7.69
C PHE A 38 6.83 -13.59 7.42
N ASP A 39 7.06 -14.01 6.18
CA ASP A 39 7.44 -15.39 5.86
C ASP A 39 8.79 -15.76 6.51
N ILE A 40 9.79 -14.86 6.46
CA ILE A 40 11.10 -15.02 7.14
C ILE A 40 10.89 -15.16 8.65
N TYR A 41 10.03 -14.32 9.24
CA TYR A 41 9.68 -14.41 10.66
C TYR A 41 8.96 -15.72 11.00
N PHE A 42 7.98 -16.16 10.19
CA PHE A 42 7.27 -17.42 10.44
C PHE A 42 8.19 -18.63 10.32
N ASN A 43 9.13 -18.62 9.38
CA ASN A 43 10.19 -19.63 9.24
C ASN A 43 11.25 -19.58 10.35
N GLY A 44 11.23 -18.59 11.24
CA GLY A 44 12.13 -18.48 12.39
C GLY A 44 13.51 -17.88 12.07
N ALA A 45 13.72 -17.35 10.87
CA ALA A 45 14.96 -16.68 10.49
C ALA A 45 15.13 -15.30 11.15
N THR A 46 14.04 -14.69 11.62
CA THR A 46 14.07 -13.52 12.51
C THR A 46 13.22 -13.77 13.75
N LYS A 47 13.66 -13.22 14.89
CA LYS A 47 12.97 -13.33 16.18
C LYS A 47 11.85 -12.32 16.37
N ARG A 48 11.78 -11.26 15.55
CA ARG A 48 10.82 -10.16 15.73
C ARG A 48 9.92 -10.03 14.51
N PRO A 49 8.61 -9.89 14.70
CA PRO A 49 7.68 -9.64 13.59
C PRO A 49 7.89 -8.23 13.02
N PRO A 50 7.69 -8.02 11.70
CA PRO A 50 7.88 -6.72 11.02
C PRO A 50 6.71 -5.74 11.26
N LEU A 51 6.38 -5.46 12.53
CA LEU A 51 5.22 -4.66 12.92
C LEU A 51 5.33 -3.18 12.51
N GLU A 52 6.52 -2.59 12.59
CA GLU A 52 6.73 -1.20 12.16
C GLU A 52 6.49 -1.03 10.65
N MET A 53 6.92 -2.01 9.85
CA MET A 53 6.71 -2.00 8.41
C MET A 53 5.22 -2.14 8.08
N ARG A 54 4.49 -2.98 8.82
CA ARG A 54 3.02 -3.05 8.74
C ARG A 54 2.37 -1.70 9.04
N ALA A 55 2.76 -1.06 10.15
CA ALA A 55 2.20 0.23 10.55
C ALA A 55 2.46 1.34 9.51
N ARG A 56 3.65 1.36 8.91
CA ARG A 56 3.96 2.28 7.80
C ARG A 56 3.05 2.05 6.60
N LEU A 57 2.84 0.79 6.21
CA LEU A 57 1.92 0.44 5.11
C LEU A 57 0.47 0.84 5.39
N ASP A 58 -0.02 0.62 6.62
CA ASP A 58 -1.35 1.08 7.03
C ASP A 58 -1.49 2.62 6.88
N ALA A 59 -0.45 3.38 7.25
CA ALA A 59 -0.43 4.83 7.09
C ALA A 59 -0.44 5.27 5.61
N VAL A 60 0.32 4.58 4.75
CA VAL A 60 0.33 4.85 3.29
C VAL A 60 -1.02 4.55 2.67
N ILE A 61 -1.64 3.42 2.99
CA ILE A 61 -2.97 3.03 2.51
C ILE A 61 -4.00 4.10 2.89
N ARG A 62 -3.99 4.55 4.16
CA ARG A 62 -4.88 5.62 4.62
C ARG A 62 -4.67 6.90 3.84
N ARG A 63 -3.42 7.34 3.67
CA ARG A 63 -3.08 8.55 2.91
C ARG A 63 -3.57 8.51 1.46
N ILE A 64 -3.47 7.36 0.78
CA ILE A 64 -3.98 7.19 -0.60
C ILE A 64 -5.52 7.13 -0.61
N SER A 65 -6.13 6.45 0.37
CA SER A 65 -7.59 6.38 0.50
C SER A 65 -8.25 7.74 0.68
N ASP A 66 -7.59 8.66 1.40
CA ASP A 66 -8.08 10.00 1.66
C ASP A 66 -8.04 10.90 0.40
N LYS A 67 -7.32 10.49 -0.67
CA LYS A 67 -7.30 11.22 -1.94
C LYS A 67 -8.62 11.01 -2.71
N ARG A 68 -9.32 12.11 -2.98
CA ARG A 68 -10.54 12.13 -3.82
C ARG A 68 -10.24 12.17 -5.32
N THR A 69 -8.99 12.33 -5.73
CA THR A 69 -8.58 12.57 -7.13
C THR A 69 -8.22 11.31 -7.92
N LEU A 70 -8.34 10.11 -7.32
CA LEU A 70 -8.07 8.85 -8.01
C LEU A 70 -9.01 8.68 -9.20
N ASN A 71 -8.44 8.39 -10.38
CA ASN A 71 -9.23 7.95 -11.53
C ASN A 71 -9.75 6.51 -11.34
N TYR A 72 -10.63 6.04 -12.23
CA TYR A 72 -11.24 4.71 -12.11
C TYR A 72 -10.23 3.56 -12.10
N ALA A 73 -9.21 3.60 -12.96
CA ALA A 73 -8.18 2.56 -13.03
C ALA A 73 -7.33 2.53 -11.75
N GLN A 74 -6.90 3.71 -11.28
CA GLN A 74 -6.17 3.87 -10.02
C GLN A 74 -6.98 3.41 -8.82
N ARG A 75 -8.27 3.74 -8.77
CA ARG A 75 -9.19 3.31 -7.72
C ARG A 75 -9.34 1.79 -7.70
N TYR A 76 -9.48 1.17 -8.88
CA TYR A 76 -9.54 -0.28 -9.00
C TYR A 76 -8.26 -0.94 -8.52
N GLN A 77 -7.10 -0.47 -9.00
CA GLN A 77 -5.80 -0.99 -8.57
C GLN A 77 -5.59 -0.84 -7.06
N PHE A 78 -5.88 0.35 -6.51
CA PHE A 78 -5.81 0.61 -5.07
C PHE A 78 -6.68 -0.36 -4.27
N ASN A 79 -7.95 -0.54 -4.65
CA ASN A 79 -8.86 -1.46 -3.98
C ASN A 79 -8.34 -2.90 -4.01
N THR A 80 -7.78 -3.35 -5.13
CA THR A 80 -7.14 -4.68 -5.24
C THR A 80 -5.95 -4.82 -4.29
N LEU A 81 -5.11 -3.79 -4.18
CA LEU A 81 -3.97 -3.79 -3.24
C LEU A 81 -4.43 -3.83 -1.78
N VAL A 82 -5.46 -3.05 -1.42
CA VAL A 82 -6.06 -3.04 -0.07
C VAL A 82 -6.67 -4.39 0.28
N ALA A 83 -7.39 -5.02 -0.65
CA ALA A 83 -7.95 -6.35 -0.44
C ALA A 83 -6.85 -7.39 -0.19
N ARG A 84 -5.79 -7.39 -1.02
CA ARG A 84 -4.62 -8.27 -0.85
C ARG A 84 -3.95 -8.07 0.51
N PHE A 85 -3.70 -6.82 0.90
CA PHE A 85 -3.08 -6.50 2.19
C PHE A 85 -3.96 -6.93 3.37
N THR A 86 -5.28 -6.75 3.27
CA THR A 86 -6.23 -7.19 4.30
C THR A 86 -6.19 -8.72 4.46
N SER A 87 -6.17 -9.48 3.36
CA SER A 87 -6.02 -10.93 3.41
C SER A 87 -4.72 -11.37 4.08
N TYR A 88 -3.60 -10.70 3.79
CA TYR A 88 -2.33 -10.98 4.44
C TYR A 88 -2.32 -10.64 5.92
N ARG A 89 -2.92 -9.50 6.32
CA ARG A 89 -3.08 -9.15 7.74
C ARG A 89 -3.82 -10.24 8.52
N GLU A 90 -4.89 -10.78 7.96
CA GLU A 90 -5.62 -11.88 8.61
C GLU A 90 -4.81 -13.18 8.66
N LEU A 91 -4.05 -13.50 7.62
CA LEU A 91 -3.14 -14.64 7.61
C LEU A 91 -2.08 -14.52 8.72
N TRP A 92 -1.41 -13.36 8.79
CA TRP A 92 -0.38 -13.12 9.81
C TRP A 92 -0.99 -13.10 11.21
N ARG A 93 -2.17 -12.50 11.41
CA ARG A 93 -2.87 -12.52 12.70
C ARG A 93 -3.11 -13.96 13.20
N ARG A 94 -3.56 -14.85 12.31
CA ARG A 94 -3.73 -16.27 12.65
C ARG A 94 -2.40 -16.96 12.93
N GLY A 95 -1.35 -16.67 12.15
CA GLY A 95 0.00 -17.21 12.34
C GLY A 95 0.62 -16.78 13.67
N MET A 96 0.49 -15.51 14.05
CA MET A 96 0.97 -14.97 15.33
C MET A 96 0.29 -15.68 16.51
N LYS A 97 -1.04 -15.83 16.44
CA LYS A 97 -1.81 -16.58 17.44
C LYS A 97 -1.35 -18.03 17.58
N ALA A 98 -1.08 -18.71 16.46
CA ALA A 98 -0.58 -20.09 16.47
C ALA A 98 0.82 -20.21 17.10
N LYS A 99 1.66 -19.18 16.99
CA LYS A 99 2.97 -19.11 17.65
C LYS A 99 2.91 -18.75 19.15
N GLY A 100 1.74 -18.38 19.67
CA GLY A 100 1.60 -17.93 21.06
C GLY A 100 2.07 -16.49 21.30
N GLU A 101 2.36 -15.74 20.24
CA GLU A 101 2.64 -14.30 20.30
C GLU A 101 1.32 -13.53 20.10
N ASP A 102 0.46 -13.55 21.12
CA ASP A 102 -0.77 -12.76 21.15
C ASP A 102 -0.42 -11.34 21.63
N PHE A 103 -0.36 -10.38 20.70
CA PHE A 103 -0.27 -8.97 21.06
C PHE A 103 -1.71 -8.43 21.23
N ILE A 104 -2.08 -8.25 22.50
CA ILE A 104 -3.19 -7.37 22.92
C ILE A 104 -2.91 -5.93 22.46
#